data_AF-A0A451BLK2-F1
#
_entry.id   AF-A0A451BLK2-F1
#
_cell.length_a   1.000
_cell.length_b   1.000
_cell.length_c   1.000
_cell.angle_alpha   90.00
_cell.angle_beta   90.00
_cell.angle_gamma   90.00
#
_symmetry.space_group_name_H-M   'P 1'
#
loop_
_entity.id
_entity.type
_entity.pdbx_description
1 polymer ?
#
loop_
_entity_poly.entity_id
_entity_poly.type
_entity_poly.pdbx_seq_one_letter_code
_entity_poly.pdbx_strand_id
1 'polypeptide(L)'
;MNDDQIKTIEQVREFLTGTSSVRFSPCSKEGCYKWIEGILIRFGYRSRTKTEKGLLLDFMEKVSGYSRIQIKRLVKKYLKTGRIKRRQRAPKGFTRRYTQEDIRLLARTDEIH
;
A
#
# COMPACT_ATOMS: atom_id res chain seq x y z
N MET A 1 11.39 6.67 -5.60
CA MET A 1 11.32 5.25 -5.98
C MET A 1 11.92 5.18 -7.37
N ASN A 2 12.96 4.37 -7.57
CA ASN A 2 13.72 4.35 -8.82
C ASN A 2 13.22 3.19 -9.67
N ASP A 3 12.32 3.47 -10.60
CA ASP A 3 11.73 2.51 -11.54
C ASP A 3 12.02 2.85 -13.00
N ASP A 4 13.01 3.71 -13.25
CA ASP A 4 13.35 4.24 -14.58
C ASP A 4 13.77 3.16 -15.59
N GLN A 5 14.21 2.00 -15.09
CA GLN A 5 14.64 0.86 -15.91
C GLN A 5 13.47 -0.04 -16.35
N ILE A 6 12.27 0.11 -15.78
CA ILE A 6 11.11 -0.73 -16.09
C ILE A 6 10.02 0.13 -16.75
N LYS A 7 9.99 0.07 -18.08
CA LYS A 7 9.06 0.81 -18.95
C LYS A 7 8.16 -0.12 -19.76
N THR A 8 8.55 -1.37 -19.99
CA THR A 8 7.78 -2.34 -20.79
C THR A 8 7.32 -3.55 -19.97
N ILE A 9 6.31 -4.27 -20.46
CA ILE A 9 5.75 -5.45 -19.77
C ILE A 9 6.78 -6.58 -19.76
N GLU A 10 7.60 -6.67 -20.80
CA GLU A 10 8.69 -7.62 -20.93
C GLU A 10 9.72 -7.41 -19.82
N GLN A 11 10.09 -6.16 -19.54
CA GLN A 11 10.98 -5.81 -18.42
C GLN A 11 10.36 -6.14 -17.06
N VAL A 12 9.04 -5.98 -16.91
CA VAL A 12 8.32 -6.43 -15.71
C VAL A 12 8.44 -7.95 -15.55
N ARG A 13 8.32 -8.71 -16.65
CA ARG A 13 8.46 -10.17 -16.63
C ARG A 13 9.89 -10.58 -16.27
N GLU A 14 10.90 -9.99 -16.91
CA GLU A 14 12.32 -10.25 -16.62
C GLU A 14 12.69 -9.93 -15.17
N PHE A 15 12.12 -8.86 -14.63
CA PHE A 15 12.28 -8.52 -13.22
C PHE A 15 11.67 -9.59 -12.31
N LEU A 16 10.45 -10.04 -12.61
CA LEU A 16 9.77 -11.07 -11.81
C LEU A 16 10.44 -12.45 -11.90
N THR A 17 11.12 -12.76 -13.01
CA THR A 17 11.93 -13.98 -13.15
C THR A 17 13.30 -13.88 -12.48
N GLY A 18 13.66 -12.72 -11.90
CA GLY A 18 14.94 -12.51 -11.22
C GLY A 18 16.11 -12.22 -12.16
N THR A 19 15.83 -11.97 -13.44
CA THR A 19 16.85 -11.69 -14.47
C THR A 19 17.36 -10.24 -14.39
N SER A 20 16.59 -9.36 -13.75
CA SER A 20 16.92 -7.93 -13.65
C SER A 20 17.41 -7.54 -12.24
N SER A 21 18.56 -6.85 -12.17
CA SER A 21 19.23 -6.43 -10.92
C SER A 21 18.76 -5.05 -10.40
N VAL A 22 17.47 -4.74 -10.56
CA VAL A 22 16.91 -3.43 -10.15
C VAL A 22 16.82 -3.34 -8.64
N ARG A 23 17.56 -2.39 -8.04
CA ARG A 23 17.41 -2.04 -6.62
C ARG A 23 16.35 -0.97 -6.43
N PHE A 24 15.28 -1.32 -5.74
CA PHE A 24 14.25 -0.36 -5.37
C PHE A 24 14.53 0.25 -4.01
N SER A 25 14.45 1.58 -3.95
CA SER A 25 14.52 2.30 -2.68
C SER A 25 13.20 2.17 -1.92
N PRO A 26 13.22 2.01 -0.59
CA PRO A 26 12.02 2.07 0.24
C PRO A 26 11.22 3.35 -0.02
N CYS A 27 9.90 3.24 -0.19
CA CYS A 27 9.01 4.38 -0.35
C CYS A 27 8.24 4.67 0.93
N SER A 28 8.02 5.96 1.21
CA SER A 28 7.02 6.35 2.20
C SER A 28 5.63 5.86 1.75
N LYS A 29 4.70 5.68 2.68
CA LYS A 29 3.33 5.19 2.36
C LYS A 29 2.66 6.02 1.24
N GLU A 30 2.90 7.33 1.20
CA GLU A 30 2.40 8.20 0.13
C GLU A 30 3.17 8.06 -1.18
N GLY A 31 4.49 7.94 -1.10
CA GLY A 31 5.34 7.67 -2.26
C GLY A 31 4.92 6.38 -2.97
N CYS A 32 4.64 5.32 -2.22
CA CYS A 32 4.18 4.06 -2.80
C CYS A 32 2.83 4.19 -3.52
N TYR A 33 1.89 5.01 -2.99
CA TYR A 33 0.58 5.22 -3.63
C TYR A 33 0.72 5.98 -4.95
N LYS A 34 1.53 7.04 -4.96
CA LYS A 34 1.83 7.81 -6.17
C LYS A 34 2.56 6.96 -7.20
N TRP A 35 3.50 6.11 -6.75
CA TRP A 35 4.22 5.20 -7.64
C TRP A 35 3.28 4.17 -8.28
N ILE A 36 2.41 3.52 -7.49
CA ILE A 36 1.39 2.59 -8.02
C ILE A 36 0.51 3.28 -9.06
N GLU A 37 0.04 4.50 -8.76
CA GLU A 37 -0.73 5.30 -9.72
C GLU A 37 0.05 5.57 -11.01
N GLY A 38 1.32 5.95 -10.89
CA GLY A 38 2.22 6.15 -12.03
C GLY A 38 2.40 4.90 -12.90
N ILE A 39 2.57 3.72 -12.30
CA ILE A 39 2.64 2.44 -13.01
C ILE A 39 1.32 2.16 -13.75
N LEU A 40 0.17 2.34 -13.09
CA LEU A 40 -1.13 2.09 -13.71
C LEU A 40 -1.39 3.01 -14.92
N ILE A 41 -0.91 4.25 -14.87
CA ILE A 41 -0.97 5.20 -15.98
C ILE A 41 0.03 4.81 -17.08
N ARG A 42 1.31 4.63 -16.74
CA ARG A 42 2.41 4.32 -17.68
C ARG A 42 2.10 3.10 -18.53
N PHE A 43 1.60 2.04 -17.91
CA PHE A 43 1.29 0.78 -18.60
C PHE A 43 -0.11 0.75 -19.21
N GLY A 44 -0.92 1.79 -19.00
CA GLY A 44 -2.30 1.83 -19.48
C GLY A 44 -3.13 0.67 -18.94
N TYR A 45 -3.12 0.45 -17.61
CA TYR A 45 -3.67 -0.76 -16.98
C TYR A 45 -5.09 -1.12 -17.44
N ARG A 46 -5.92 -0.14 -17.81
CA ARG A 46 -7.31 -0.37 -18.25
C ARG A 46 -7.38 -1.20 -19.54
N SER A 47 -6.54 -0.89 -20.53
CA SER A 47 -6.54 -1.53 -21.87
C SER A 47 -5.72 -2.82 -21.94
N ARG A 48 -5.03 -3.21 -20.86
CA ARG A 48 -4.20 -4.42 -20.83
C ARG A 48 -5.00 -5.72 -20.70
N THR A 49 -4.41 -6.80 -21.21
CA THR A 49 -4.94 -8.16 -21.11
C THR A 49 -4.91 -8.69 -19.68
N LYS A 50 -5.64 -9.78 -19.41
CA LYS A 50 -5.73 -10.37 -18.06
C LYS A 50 -4.38 -10.86 -17.54
N THR A 51 -3.52 -11.37 -18.43
CA THR A 51 -2.17 -11.86 -18.11
C THR A 51 -1.24 -10.72 -17.76
N GLU A 52 -1.18 -9.67 -18.58
CA GLU A 52 -0.39 -8.46 -18.31
C GLU A 52 -0.83 -7.77 -17.01
N LYS A 53 -2.14 -7.71 -16.76
CA LYS A 53 -2.69 -7.21 -15.49
C LYS A 53 -2.19 -8.01 -14.29
N GLY A 54 -2.04 -9.33 -14.43
CA GLY A 54 -1.48 -10.22 -13.41
C GLY A 54 -0.03 -9.88 -13.10
N LEU A 55 0.81 -9.77 -14.14
CA LEU A 55 2.22 -9.40 -14.01
C LEU A 55 2.40 -8.05 -13.31
N LEU A 56 1.61 -7.06 -13.68
CA LEU A 56 1.67 -5.74 -13.04
C LEU A 56 1.26 -5.80 -11.55
N LEU A 57 0.32 -6.66 -11.17
CA LEU A 57 -0.05 -6.86 -9.75
C LEU A 57 1.11 -7.47 -8.96
N ASP A 58 1.74 -8.52 -9.50
CA ASP A 58 2.88 -9.21 -8.87
C ASP A 58 4.07 -8.27 -8.72
N PHE A 59 4.32 -7.45 -9.75
CA PHE A 59 5.32 -6.40 -9.72
C PHE A 59 5.06 -5.38 -8.61
N MET A 60 3.86 -4.80 -8.57
CA MET A 60 3.52 -3.83 -7.53
C MET A 60 3.62 -4.42 -6.12
N GLU A 61 3.24 -5.69 -5.93
CA GLU A 61 3.38 -6.40 -4.66
C GLU A 61 4.85 -6.56 -4.26
N LYS A 62 5.70 -7.08 -5.16
CA LYS A 62 7.13 -7.29 -4.90
C LYS A 62 7.86 -6.01 -4.55
N VAL A 63 7.54 -4.93 -5.24
CA VAL A 63 8.31 -3.69 -5.09
C VAL A 63 7.77 -2.81 -3.96
N SER A 64 6.45 -2.66 -3.82
CA SER A 64 5.88 -1.80 -2.77
C SER A 64 5.82 -2.46 -1.39
N GLY A 65 5.94 -3.79 -1.32
CA GLY A 65 5.79 -4.55 -0.08
C GLY A 65 4.35 -4.64 0.44
N TYR A 66 3.37 -4.08 -0.29
CA TYR A 66 1.95 -4.27 0.04
C TYR A 66 1.47 -5.64 -0.41
N SER A 67 0.61 -6.25 0.41
CA SER A 67 -0.05 -7.50 0.01
C SER A 67 -0.87 -7.32 -1.26
N ARG A 68 -0.98 -8.40 -2.03
CA ARG A 68 -1.83 -8.47 -3.23
C ARG A 68 -3.24 -7.91 -3.05
N ILE A 69 -3.84 -8.17 -1.89
CA ILE A 69 -5.18 -7.70 -1.54
C ILE A 69 -5.23 -6.17 -1.50
N GLN A 70 -4.23 -5.54 -0.88
CA GLN A 70 -4.15 -4.09 -0.82
C GLN A 70 -3.92 -3.46 -2.19
N ILE A 71 -3.04 -4.05 -3.02
CA ILE A 71 -2.83 -3.60 -4.40
C ILE A 71 -4.15 -3.68 -5.19
N LYS A 72 -4.88 -4.80 -5.12
CA LYS A 72 -6.19 -4.94 -5.78
C LYS A 72 -7.19 -3.85 -5.36
N ARG A 73 -7.21 -3.48 -4.07
CA ARG A 73 -8.07 -2.38 -3.57
C ARG A 73 -7.68 -1.04 -4.20
N LEU A 74 -6.39 -0.74 -4.30
CA LEU A 74 -5.88 0.48 -4.91
C LEU A 74 -6.17 0.53 -6.42
N VAL A 75 -5.97 -0.58 -7.13
CA VAL A 75 -6.32 -0.72 -8.54
C VAL A 75 -7.82 -0.52 -8.77
N LYS A 76 -8.67 -1.13 -7.95
CA LYS A 76 -10.13 -0.93 -8.04
C LYS A 76 -10.51 0.53 -7.85
N LYS A 77 -9.86 1.23 -6.90
CA LYS A 77 -10.06 2.67 -6.68
C LYS A 77 -9.63 3.49 -7.88
N TYR A 78 -8.47 3.18 -8.47
CA TYR A 78 -7.99 3.82 -9.70
C TYR A 78 -8.96 3.61 -10.86
N LEU A 79 -9.42 2.38 -11.10
CA LEU A 79 -10.39 2.10 -12.17
C LEU A 79 -11.70 2.87 -12.01
N LYS A 80 -12.12 3.16 -10.77
CA LYS A 80 -13.34 3.93 -10.49
C LYS A 80 -13.16 5.44 -10.60
N THR A 81 -12.01 5.98 -10.17
CA THR A 81 -11.82 7.42 -9.97
C THR A 81 -10.72 8.05 -10.84
N GLY A 82 -9.98 7.23 -11.58
CA GLY A 82 -8.80 7.62 -12.34
C GLY A 82 -7.60 8.01 -11.49
N ARG A 83 -7.72 8.01 -10.14
CA ARG A 83 -6.66 8.47 -9.24
C ARG A 83 -6.57 7.67 -7.94
N ILE A 84 -5.38 7.61 -7.36
CA ILE A 84 -5.12 6.97 -6.06
C ILE A 84 -4.66 8.03 -5.05
N LYS A 85 -5.61 8.57 -4.29
CA LYS A 85 -5.28 9.39 -3.11
C LYS A 85 -5.25 8.56 -1.84
N ARG A 86 -4.14 8.61 -1.10
CA ARG A 86 -4.10 8.11 0.28
C ARG A 86 -4.94 9.04 1.14
N ARG A 87 -5.94 8.49 1.85
CA ARG A 87 -6.67 9.24 2.88
C ARG A 87 -6.09 8.83 4.21
N GLN A 88 -5.29 9.69 4.82
CA GLN A 88 -4.85 9.48 6.20
C GLN A 88 -6.10 9.53 7.07
N ARG A 89 -6.43 8.40 7.68
CA ARG A 89 -7.44 8.36 8.75
C ARG A 89 -6.63 8.38 10.04
N ALA A 90 -6.72 9.48 10.79
CA ALA A 90 -6.34 9.41 12.19
C ALA A 90 -7.24 8.35 12.84
N PRO A 91 -6.69 7.36 13.57
CA PRO A 91 -7.54 6.52 14.37
C PRO A 91 -8.29 7.45 15.31
N LYS A 92 -9.63 7.45 15.25
CA LYS A 92 -10.40 7.90 16.41
C LYS A 92 -10.02 6.88 17.48
N GLY A 93 -9.15 7.28 18.41
CA GLY A 93 -8.83 6.45 19.55
C GLY A 93 -10.14 6.07 20.25
N PHE A 94 -10.13 4.95 20.97
CA PHE A 94 -11.24 4.65 21.86
C PHE A 94 -11.41 5.80 22.83
N THR A 95 -12.64 6.30 22.99
CA THR A 95 -12.93 7.31 24.01
C THR A 95 -12.63 6.69 25.38
N ARG A 96 -11.76 7.34 26.15
CA ARG A 96 -11.36 6.85 27.46
C ARG A 96 -12.57 6.87 28.40
N ARG A 97 -13.01 5.70 28.88
CA ARG A 97 -14.18 5.57 29.78
C ARG A 97 -13.87 5.97 31.22
N TYR A 98 -12.65 5.69 31.67
CA TYR A 98 -12.20 5.97 33.04
C TYR A 98 -11.23 7.14 33.07
N THR A 99 -11.58 8.14 33.87
CA THR A 99 -10.75 9.28 34.21
C THR A 99 -9.59 8.86 35.11
N GLN A 100 -8.66 9.79 35.37
CA GLN A 100 -7.58 9.54 36.30
C GLN A 100 -8.08 9.38 37.75
N GLU A 101 -9.24 9.95 38.06
CA GLU A 101 -9.90 9.82 39.36
C GLU A 101 -10.47 8.40 39.54
N ASP A 102 -11.12 7.86 38.51
CA ASP A 102 -11.63 6.49 38.52
C ASP A 102 -10.52 5.46 38.73
N ILE A 103 -9.35 5.69 38.13
CA ILE A 103 -8.17 4.82 38.29
C ILE A 103 -7.62 4.90 39.72
N ARG A 104 -7.58 6.11 40.31
CA ARG A 104 -7.15 6.28 41.71
C ARG A 104 -8.12 5.65 42.69
N LEU A 105 -9.43 5.71 42.40
CA LEU A 105 -10.46 5.06 43.22
C LEU A 105 -10.26 3.54 43.22
N LEU A 106 -10.09 2.94 42.03
CA LEU A 106 -9.80 1.51 41.90
C LEU A 106 -8.54 1.09 42.66
N ALA A 107 -7.46 1.86 42.55
CA ALA A 107 -6.21 1.57 43.25
C ALA A 107 -6.38 1.59 44.79
N ARG A 108 -7.15 2.54 45.33
CA ARG A 108 -7.45 2.60 46.77
C ARG A 108 -8.31 1.42 47.23
N THR A 109 -9.24 0.96 46.40
CA THR A 109 -10.05 -0.22 46.73
C THR A 109 -9.20 -1.49 46.80
N ASP A 110 -8.18 -1.61 45.93
CA ASP A 110 -7.24 -2.73 45.92
C ASP A 110 -6.37 -2.77 47.20
N GLU A 111 -5.94 -1.62 47.71
CA GLU A 111 -5.12 -1.53 48.94
C GLU A 111 -5.85 -1.95 50.24
N ILE A 112 -7.19 -2.02 50.22
CA ILE A 112 -8.01 -2.38 51.40
C ILE A 112 -8.28 -3.90 51.46
N HIS A 113 -7.86 -4.66 50.44
CA HIS A 113 -8.19 -6.07 50.26
C HIS A 113 -7.08 -7.02 50.72
#